data_AF-A0A9D9SQ79-F1
#
_entry.id   AF-A0A9D9SQ79-F1
#
_cell.length_a   1.000
_cell.length_b   1.000
_cell.length_c   1.000
_cell.angle_alpha   90.00
_cell.angle_beta   90.00
_cell.angle_gamma   90.00
#
_symmetry.space_group_name_H-M   'P 1'
#
loop_
_entity.id
_entity.type
_entity.pdbx_description
1 polymer ?
#
loop_
_entity_poly.entity_id
_entity_poly.type
_entity_poly.pdbx_seq_one_letter_code
_entity_poly.pdbx_strand_id
1 'polypeptide(L)' 'MNQGKIWRVVNPTVGVPIFLGSVVIASLVVHSAVLLNTNWLGSFLNGGQKAAAAAEKPAAAVAPDTIVSQAPTPQK' A
#
# COMPACT_ATOMS: atom_id res chain seq x y z
N MET A 1 11.28 -9.30 22.07
CA MET A 1 10.23 -9.54 23.11
C MET A 1 10.86 -9.65 24.51
N ASN A 2 11.59 -8.63 24.97
CA ASN A 2 12.26 -8.61 26.28
C ASN A 2 11.59 -7.67 27.31
N GLN A 3 10.42 -7.12 26.97
CA GLN A 3 9.73 -6.07 27.75
C GLN A 3 8.58 -6.59 28.62
N GLY A 4 8.47 -7.90 28.86
CA GLY A 4 7.40 -8.46 29.70
C GLY A 4 7.39 -7.92 31.15
N LYS A 5 8.52 -7.38 31.62
CA LYS A 5 8.65 -6.76 32.96
C LYS A 5 7.97 -5.38 33.08
N ILE A 6 7.48 -4.79 31.99
CA ILE A 6 6.82 -3.48 32.01
C ILE A 6 5.61 -3.44 32.96
N TRP A 7 4.93 -4.57 33.15
CA TRP A 7 3.77 -4.68 34.05
C TRP A 7 4.12 -4.64 35.54
N ARG A 8 5.41 -4.58 35.88
CA ARG A 8 5.87 -4.30 37.26
C ARG A 8 5.86 -2.81 37.59
N VAL A 9 5.85 -1.94 36.58
CA VAL A 9 5.84 -0.47 36.72
C VAL A 9 4.56 0.16 36.20
N VAL A 10 3.76 -0.57 35.43
CA VAL A 10 2.44 -0.15 34.94
C VAL A 10 1.41 -1.20 35.35
N ASN A 11 0.30 -0.76 35.96
CA ASN A 11 -0.78 -1.67 36.34
C ASN A 11 -1.44 -2.29 35.08
N PRO A 12 -1.46 -3.62 34.91
CA PRO A 12 -2.01 -4.27 33.72
C PRO A 12 -3.50 -4.02 33.50
N THR A 13 -4.30 -3.91 34.57
CA THR A 13 -5.75 -3.66 34.47
C THR A 13 -6.06 -2.29 33.86
N VAL A 14 -5.14 -1.32 33.93
CA VAL A 14 -5.32 0.01 33.32
C VAL A 14 -4.51 0.14 32.03
N GLY A 15 -3.26 -0.34 32.01
CA GLY A 15 -2.38 -0.20 30.86
C GLY A 15 -2.77 -1.09 29.67
N VAL A 16 -3.24 -2.32 29.89
CA VAL A 16 -3.68 -3.20 28.78
C VAL A 16 -4.90 -2.62 28.06
N PRO A 17 -5.98 -2.19 28.76
CA PRO A 17 -7.12 -1.58 28.10
C PRO A 17 -6.76 -0.28 27.37
N ILE A 18 -5.92 0.59 27.97
CA ILE A 18 -5.48 1.83 27.30
C ILE A 18 -4.66 1.52 26.05
N PHE A 19 -3.75 0.55 26.11
CA PHE A 19 -2.95 0.14 24.96
C PHE A 19 -3.84 -0.34 23.81
N LEU A 20 -4.73 -1.30 24.07
CA LEU A 20 -5.68 -1.80 23.07
C LEU A 20 -6.61 -0.70 22.56
N GLY A 21 -7.11 0.16 23.44
CA GLY A 21 -7.94 1.31 23.07
C GLY A 21 -7.21 2.28 22.12
N SER A 22 -5.95 2.59 22.41
CA SER A 22 -5.13 3.45 21.55
C SER A 22 -4.92 2.86 20.16
N VAL A 23 -4.73 1.54 20.07
CA VAL A 23 -4.57 0.82 18.80
C VAL A 23 -5.86 0.87 17.98
N VAL A 24 -7.02 0.71 18.63
CA VAL A 24 -8.33 0.85 17.96
C VAL A 24 -8.50 2.26 17.39
N ILE A 25 -8.22 3.29 18.19
CA ILE A 25 -8.32 4.68 17.75
C ILE A 25 -7.36 4.94 16.57
N ALA A 26 -6.10 4.53 16.68
CA ALA A 26 -5.11 4.69 15.62
C ALA A 26 -5.55 3.99 14.32
N SER A 27 -6.10 2.78 14.42
CA SER A 27 -6.60 2.03 13.27
C SER A 27 -7.73 2.79 12.57
N LEU A 28 -8.72 3.29 13.31
CA LEU A 28 -9.82 4.07 12.74
C LEU A 28 -9.32 5.35 12.07
N VAL A 29 -8.39 6.07 12.69
CA VAL A 29 -7.80 7.28 12.10
C VAL A 29 -7.11 6.97 10.77
N VAL A 30 -6.33 5.89 10.70
CA VAL A 30 -5.68 5.48 9.44
C VAL A 30 -6.71 5.11 8.38
N HIS A 31 -7.76 4.36 8.73
CA HIS A 31 -8.82 4.00 7.77
C HIS A 31 -9.56 5.25 7.28
N SER A 32 -9.90 6.19 8.16
CA SER A 32 -10.50 7.46 7.78
C SER A 32 -9.57 8.29 6.90
N ALA A 33 -8.26 8.33 7.20
CA ALA A 33 -7.28 9.01 6.38
C ALA A 33 -7.20 8.41 4.98
N VAL A 34 -7.19 7.08 4.85
CA VAL A 34 -7.21 6.40 3.54
C VAL A 34 -8.51 6.72 2.80
N LEU A 35 -9.66 6.71 3.48
CA LEU A 35 -10.95 7.01 2.87
C LEU A 35 -11.01 8.46 2.31
N LEU A 36 -10.45 9.42 3.04
CA LEU A 36 -10.52 10.84 2.67
C LEU A 36 -9.44 11.27 1.68
N ASN A 37 -8.27 10.61 1.70
CA ASN A 37 -7.12 11.01 0.88
C ASN A 37 -6.89 10.09 -0.33
N THR A 38 -7.65 8.99 -0.47
CA THR A 38 -7.48 8.06 -1.59
C THR A 38 -8.83 7.72 -2.24
N ASN A 39 -8.83 7.60 -3.57
CA ASN A 39 -10.05 7.36 -4.36
C ASN A 39 -10.52 5.89 -4.32
N TRP A 40 -9.59 4.93 -4.21
CA TRP A 40 -9.90 3.51 -4.37
C TRP A 40 -10.88 2.98 -3.31
N LEU A 41 -10.72 3.40 -2.04
CA LEU A 41 -11.53 2.88 -0.95
C LEU A 41 -12.97 3.41 -1.02
N GLY A 42 -13.17 4.68 -1.38
CA GLY A 42 -14.49 5.23 -1.67
C GLY A 42 -15.15 4.56 -2.87
N SER A 43 -14.40 4.35 -3.96
CA SER A 43 -14.88 3.64 -5.15
C SER A 43 -15.26 2.17 -4.85
N PHE A 44 -14.50 1.49 -3.98
CA PHE A 44 -14.79 0.13 -3.52
C PHE A 44 -16.11 0.07 -2.72
N LEU A 45 -16.27 0.97 -1.74
CA LEU A 45 -17.47 1.00 -0.89
C LEU A 45 -18.73 1.44 -1.64
N ASN A 46 -18.60 2.23 -2.71
CA ASN A 46 -19.69 2.63 -3.59
C ASN A 46 -20.12 1.51 -4.57
N GLY A 47 -19.70 0.25 -4.32
CA GLY A 47 -20.06 -0.92 -5.13
C GLY A 47 -19.13 -1.20 -6.31
N GLY A 48 -17.97 -0.53 -6.35
CA GLY A 48 -17.09 -0.49 -7.52
C GLY A 48 -17.75 0.32 -8.63
N GLN A 49 -17.03 1.27 -9.22
CA GLN A 49 -17.37 1.60 -10.60
C GLN A 49 -17.36 0.28 -11.35
N LYS A 50 -18.54 -0.21 -11.79
CA LYS A 50 -18.67 -1.36 -12.69
C LYS A 50 -17.62 -1.09 -13.75
N ALA A 51 -16.55 -1.90 -13.77
CA ALA A 51 -15.39 -1.60 -14.61
C ALA A 51 -15.95 -1.31 -16.00
N ALA A 52 -15.87 -0.05 -16.43
CA ALA A 52 -15.99 0.25 -17.84
C ALA A 52 -14.91 -0.65 -18.43
N ALA A 53 -15.36 -1.65 -19.20
CA ALA A 53 -14.52 -2.65 -19.82
C ALA A 53 -13.23 -1.98 -20.23
N ALA A 54 -12.10 -2.50 -19.74
CA ALA A 54 -10.79 -1.93 -19.98
C ALA A 54 -10.76 -1.43 -21.42
N ALA A 55 -10.79 -0.11 -21.59
CA ALA A 55 -10.63 0.48 -22.89
C ALA A 55 -9.25 0.01 -23.31
N GLU A 56 -9.25 -0.85 -24.33
CA GLU A 56 -8.05 -1.36 -24.96
C GLU A 56 -7.12 -0.16 -25.15
N LYS A 57 -5.96 -0.21 -24.48
CA LYS A 57 -4.86 0.67 -24.84
C LYS A 57 -4.66 0.47 -26.34
N PRO A 58 -4.81 1.51 -27.19
CA PRO A 58 -4.56 1.36 -28.61
C PRO A 58 -3.13 0.84 -28.74
N ALA A 59 -2.98 -0.22 -29.52
CA ALA A 59 -1.71 -0.85 -29.83
C ALA A 59 -0.65 0.23 -30.05
N ALA A 60 0.27 0.36 -29.10
CA ALA A 60 1.51 1.07 -29.33
C ALA A 60 2.25 0.26 -30.38
N ALA A 61 2.41 0.87 -31.54
CA ALA A 61 3.10 0.38 -32.71
C ALA A 61 4.27 -0.55 -32.36
N VAL A 62 4.25 -1.75 -32.95
CA VAL A 62 5.39 -2.64 -33.00
C VAL A 62 6.45 -1.94 -33.87
N ALA A 63 7.39 -1.26 -33.24
CA ALA A 63 8.67 -0.96 -33.88
C ALA A 63 9.52 -2.23 -33.76
N PRO A 64 9.95 -2.87 -34.86
CA PRO A 64 10.83 -4.02 -34.76
C PRO A 64 12.18 -3.56 -34.20
N ASP A 65 12.50 -4.05 -33.01
CA ASP A 65 13.82 -3.95 -32.39
C ASP A 65 14.89 -4.47 -33.36
N THR A 66 15.55 -3.53 -34.03
CA THR A 66 16.84 -3.79 -34.65
C THR A 66 17.82 -3.94 -33.51
N ILE A 67 18.09 -5.18 -33.09
CA ILE A 67 19.24 -5.51 -32.25
C ILE A 67 20.49 -5.17 -33.06
N VAL A 68 20.91 -3.89 -32.98
CA VAL A 68 22.28 -3.49 -33.29
C VAL A 68 23.14 -4.10 -32.20
N SER A 69 23.70 -5.26 -32.52
CA SER A 69 24.80 -5.86 -31.79
C SER A 69 25.95 -4.85 -31.73
N GLN A 70 26.18 -4.26 -30.56
CA GLN A 70 27.34 -3.42 -30.33
C GLN A 70 27.90 -3.62 -28.93
N ALA A 71 28.91 -4.49 -28.83
CA ALA A 71 30.21 -4.26 -28.17
C ALA A 71 31.06 -5.55 -28.20
N PRO A 72 32.41 -5.52 -28.12
CA PRO A 72 33.34 -4.40 -28.09
C PRO A 72 34.46 -4.46 -29.16
N THR A 73 35.15 -3.33 -29.36
CA THR A 73 36.31 -3.07 -30.24
C THR A 73 37.52 -4.00 -30.06
N PRO A 74 38.24 -4.31 -31.16
CA PRO A 74 39.68 -4.03 -31.23
C PRO A 74 40.10 -3.46 -32.61
N GLN A 75 40.72 -2.28 -32.65
CA GLN A 75 41.35 -1.73 -33.86
C GLN A 75 42.79 -1.32 -33.54
N LYS A 76 43.71 -1.88 -34.34
CA LYS A 76 45.10 -1.45 -34.52
C LYS A 76 45.13 -0.32 -35.55
#